data_AF-A0AAE6DKG9-F1
#
_entry.id   AF-A0AAE6DKG9-F1
#
_cell.length_a   1.000
_cell.length_b   1.000
_cell.length_c   1.000
_cell.angle_alpha   90.00
_cell.angle_beta   90.00
_cell.angle_gamma   90.00
#
_symmetry.space_group_name_H-M   'P 1'
#
loop_
_entity.id
_entity.type
_entity.pdbx_description
1 polymer ?
#
loop_
_entity_poly.entity_id
_entity_poly.type
_entity_poly.pdbx_seq_one_letter_code
_entity_poly.pdbx_strand_id
1 'polypeptide(L)' 'MAQATMAQARDDDPAGLVAQAAAGLQVPVAPQDCEQAAALLAGMAAMVAGLRQALAQAEGQHGC' A
#
# COMPACT_ATOMS: atom_id res chain seq x y z
N MET A 1 -35.20 23.74 13.86
CA MET A 1 -34.09 22.77 13.95
C MET A 1 -33.60 22.29 12.57
N ALA A 2 -33.57 23.16 11.54
CA ALA A 2 -33.19 22.77 10.17
C ALA A 2 -31.79 23.29 9.74
N GLN A 3 -31.16 24.16 10.53
CA GLN A 3 -29.85 24.74 10.20
C GLN A 3 -28.69 23.80 10.51
N ALA A 4 -28.78 22.98 11.57
CA ALA A 4 -27.74 22.00 11.90
C ALA A 4 -27.60 20.92 10.81
N THR A 5 -28.72 20.49 10.22
CA THR A 5 -28.75 19.46 9.17
C THR A 5 -28.11 19.93 7.87
N MET A 6 -28.26 21.21 7.51
CA MET A 6 -27.60 21.77 6.31
C MET A 6 -26.09 21.96 6.50
N ALA A 7 -25.62 22.20 7.73
CA ALA A 7 -24.19 22.24 8.03
C ALA A 7 -23.55 20.84 7.98
N GLN A 8 -24.27 19.81 8.44
CA GLN A 8 -23.80 18.42 8.38
C GLN A 8 -23.84 17.83 6.95
N ALA A 9 -24.81 18.22 6.12
CA ALA A 9 -24.86 17.79 4.72
C ALA A 9 -23.72 18.37 3.87
N ARG A 10 -23.07 19.44 4.34
CA ARG A 10 -21.88 20.05 3.71
C ARG A 10 -20.58 19.34 4.12
N ASP A 11 -20.61 18.57 5.20
CA ASP A 11 -19.50 17.78 5.74
C ASP A 11 -19.35 16.43 5.01
N ASP A 12 -20.41 15.96 4.35
CA ASP A 12 -20.48 14.72 3.56
C ASP A 12 -20.41 14.97 2.04
N ASP A 13 -19.89 16.12 1.61
CA ASP A 13 -19.63 16.35 0.19
C ASP A 13 -18.48 15.43 -0.23
N PRO A 14 -18.72 14.40 -1.08
CA PRO A 14 -17.67 13.47 -1.48
C PRO A 14 -16.51 14.20 -2.18
N ALA A 15 -16.77 15.34 -2.84
CA ALA A 15 -15.70 16.15 -3.42
C ALA A 15 -14.84 16.84 -2.36
N GLY A 16 -15.45 17.32 -1.26
CA GLY A 16 -14.74 17.88 -0.11
C GLY A 16 -13.89 16.85 0.62
N LEU A 17 -14.44 15.65 0.86
CA LEU A 17 -13.72 14.53 1.46
C LEU A 17 -12.55 14.06 0.60
N VAL A 18 -12.75 13.98 -0.73
CA VAL A 18 -11.68 13.66 -1.69
C VAL A 18 -10.61 14.75 -1.72
N ALA A 19 -11.00 16.03 -1.72
CA ALA A 19 -10.04 17.14 -1.67
C ALA A 19 -9.22 17.15 -0.38
N GLN A 20 -9.84 16.80 0.76
CA GLN A 20 -9.18 16.74 2.05
C GLN A 20 -8.26 15.52 2.19
N ALA A 21 -8.67 14.37 1.65
CA ALA A 21 -7.80 13.20 1.50
C ALA A 21 -6.62 13.50 0.56
N ALA A 22 -6.87 14.16 -0.58
CA ALA A 22 -5.85 14.57 -1.53
C ALA A 22 -4.88 15.61 -0.93
N ALA A 23 -5.35 16.50 -0.05
CA ALA A 23 -4.48 17.41 0.71
C ALA A 23 -3.47 16.67 1.60
N GLY A 24 -3.85 15.54 2.20
CA GLY A 24 -2.92 14.68 2.95
C GLY A 24 -1.94 13.91 2.05
N LEU A 25 -2.31 13.64 0.80
CA LEU A 25 -1.48 12.96 -0.20
C LEU A 25 -0.56 13.92 -0.98
N GLN A 26 -0.76 15.24 -0.86
CA GLN A 26 0.11 16.27 -1.44
C GLN A 26 1.44 16.42 -0.70
N VAL A 27 1.68 15.64 0.35
CA VAL A 27 3.00 15.54 0.97
C VAL A 27 3.92 14.79 -0.01
N PRO A 28 5.01 15.40 -0.49
CA PRO A 28 5.94 14.71 -1.36
C PRO A 28 6.50 13.49 -0.62
N VAL A 29 6.34 12.31 -1.22
CA VAL A 29 7.00 11.09 -0.76
C VAL A 29 8.49 11.39 -0.68
N ALA A 30 9.09 11.25 0.50
CA ALA A 30 10.51 11.52 0.63
C ALA A 30 11.25 10.49 -0.24
N PRO A 31 12.32 10.88 -0.95
CA PRO A 31 13.10 9.93 -1.75
C PRO A 31 13.61 8.74 -0.92
N GLN A 32 13.79 8.96 0.39
CA GLN A 32 14.13 7.97 1.40
C GLN A 32 13.06 6.85 1.52
N ASP A 33 11.78 7.21 1.46
CA ASP A 33 10.66 6.26 1.51
C ASP A 33 10.62 5.40 0.25
N CYS A 34 10.95 5.98 -0.90
CA CYS A 34 11.06 5.23 -2.17
C CYS A 34 12.21 4.22 -2.13
N GLU A 35 13.38 4.61 -1.62
CA GLU A 35 14.51 3.69 -1.46
C GLU A 35 14.19 2.57 -0.47
N GLN A 36 13.52 2.90 0.64
CA GLN A 36 13.12 1.90 1.63
C GLN A 36 12.05 0.94 1.08
N ALA A 37 11.09 1.45 0.32
CA ALA A 37 10.10 0.63 -0.38
C ALA A 37 10.75 -0.29 -1.43
N ALA A 38 11.73 0.22 -2.19
CA ALA A 38 12.48 -0.56 -3.17
C ALA A 38 13.31 -1.68 -2.51
N ALA A 39 13.97 -1.37 -1.39
CA ALA A 39 14.73 -2.36 -0.62
C ALA A 39 13.81 -3.43 -0.04
N LEU A 40 12.63 -3.06 0.46
CA LEU A 40 11.63 -4.00 0.95
C LEU A 40 11.13 -4.93 -0.17
N LEU A 41 10.80 -4.37 -1.34
CA LEU A 41 10.40 -5.15 -2.52
C LEU A 41 11.49 -6.13 -2.96
N ALA A 42 12.75 -5.70 -2.96
CA ALA A 42 13.88 -6.56 -3.29
C ALA A 42 14.03 -7.72 -2.28
N GLY A 43 13.87 -7.45 -0.99
CA GLY A 43 13.89 -8.47 0.05
C GLY A 43 12.76 -9.50 -0.10
N MET A 44 11.55 -9.04 -0.42
CA MET A 44 10.41 -9.93 -0.70
C MET A 44 10.67 -10.81 -1.93
N ALA A 45 11.21 -10.25 -3.01
CA ALA A 45 11.56 -11.01 -4.21
C ALA A 45 12.61 -12.10 -3.91
N ALA A 46 13.63 -11.78 -3.11
CA ALA A 46 14.65 -12.74 -2.69
C ALA A 46 14.06 -13.89 -1.85
N MET A 47 13.15 -13.60 -0.92
CA MET A 47 12.44 -14.63 -0.14
C MET A 47 11.63 -15.56 -1.04
N VAL A 48 10.87 -15.01 -2.00
CA VAL A 48 10.09 -15.81 -2.95
C VAL A 48 11.00 -16.69 -3.81
N ALA A 49 12.14 -16.17 -4.27
CA ALA A 49 13.12 -16.95 -5.02
C ALA A 49 13.68 -18.11 -4.19
N GLY A 50 14.03 -17.87 -2.92
CA GLY A 50 14.51 -18.90 -2.00
C GLY A 50 13.47 -19.99 -1.75
N LEU A 51 12.20 -19.61 -1.55
CA LEU A 51 11.09 -20.55 -1.39
C LEU A 51 10.87 -21.41 -2.64
N ARG A 52 10.90 -20.81 -3.83
CA ARG A 52 10.79 -21.54 -5.11
C ARG A 52 11.93 -22.55 -5.28
N GLN A 53 13.15 -22.16 -4.92
CA GLN A 53 14.31 -23.05 -5.00
C GLN A 53 14.21 -24.20 -4.00
N ALA A 54 13.77 -23.93 -2.77
CA ALA A 54 13.54 -24.98 -1.76
C ALA A 54 12.46 -25.96 -2.21
N LEU A 55 11.39 -25.46 -2.83
CA LEU A 55 10.33 -26.29 -3.44
C LEU A 55 10.87 -27.17 -4.55
N ALA A 56 11.60 -26.62 -5.52
CA ALA A 56 12.19 -27.38 -6.61
C ALA A 56 13.16 -28.47 -6.11
N GLN A 57 13.94 -28.17 -5.06
CA GLN A 57 14.80 -29.17 -4.43
C GLN A 57 14.00 -30.27 -3.73
N ALA A 58 12.92 -29.93 -3.02
CA ALA A 58 12.05 -30.91 -2.40
C ALA A 58 11.38 -31.80 -3.45
N GLU A 59 10.89 -31.25 -4.55
CA GLU A 59 10.28 -32.00 -5.65
C GLU A 59 11.29 -32.93 -6.34
N GLY A 60 12.52 -32.48 -6.55
CA GLY A 60 13.60 -33.31 -7.10
C GLY A 60 14.07 -34.44 -6.18
N GLN A 61 13.93 -34.28 -4.85
CA GLN A 61 14.31 -35.30 -3.85
C GLN A 61 13.25 -36.40 -3.66
N HIS A 62 11.98 -36.15 -4.00
CA HIS A 62 10.91 -37.17 -3.91
C HIS A 62 10.72 -37.97 -5.21
N GLY A 63 11.51 -37.69 -6.25
CA GLY A 63 11.42 -38.32 -7.57
C GLY A 63 12.45 -39.44 -7.83
N CYS A 64 13.20 -39.89 -6.82
CA CYS A 64 14.15 -41.00 -6.91
C CYS A 64 13.69 -42.20 -6.08
#